data_AF-A0A524FWP4-F1
#
_entry.id   AF-A0A524FWP4-F1
#
_cell.length_a   1.000
_cell.length_b   1.000
_cell.length_c   1.000
_cell.angle_alpha   90.00
_cell.angle_beta   90.00
_cell.angle_gamma   90.00
#
_symmetry.space_group_name_H-M   'P 1'
#
loop_
_entity.id
_entity.type
_entity.pdbx_description
1 polymer ?
#
loop_
_entity_poly.entity_id
_entity_poly.type
_entity_poly.pdbx_seq_one_letter_code
_entity_poly.pdbx_strand_id
1 'polypeptide(L)'
;MQYSSIKSEKDIYIKVAHNPQRKILEILSLFRVMNNYYNKKGEIQKQIQPVVLQKFKEGLNTIRKTGDWLFSVPIALNTLSDDFLSKRDSFKFPDSIILFEAWMNLGLAALNPRVVLHFKFPGLLKGEKTRNVFQFIFSSSRGFGFPIYFGPQFYQYDLKIMKYIEPFFKWSYTVCHKANQAIVLFNKKLKSKRHHPGEFESVIISEYENNIFKGINTLLHGFFTGEPKDLGSFNSLKETLQNVVFSYTIGDHAMSVNKLNSDTPSHRILETCLIPHEFIAQRFDVDFYSYIKRLMNLNRLLTKKIILYKKNRREEIKKLSISDRIRFRIEQLNPIKTLSPKFSYIKKLNKTLNLIERLREFLWTTPLFTHTIHSPTNRELKHKLLNPAKIEEDFDQESTDSILLNLVKRYEKKQDFKFEDPEIIEEIKNLRDLMAKMWLYFKERHFRYACRKLEELAHLPLDAHDYDEKITTYLDKLIPIISIYELFNRPLAESVYPESSPHTNRLGNYLARFFSSKYNPIGVNLMNVFNNLAFYNWSYFIKKQKLSYSNFFEFVLKLPIWHHIPPNVKTKVLSHNTKK
;
A
#
# COMPACT_ATOMS: atom_id res chain seq x y z
N MET A 1 -27.95 -8.51 -0.39
CA MET A 1 -27.63 -7.24 0.28
C MET A 1 -27.64 -6.11 -0.73
N GLN A 2 -28.52 -5.11 -0.56
CA GLN A 2 -28.41 -3.85 -1.31
C GLN A 2 -27.25 -3.04 -0.73
N TYR A 3 -26.35 -2.55 -1.59
CA TYR A 3 -25.37 -1.53 -1.23
C TYR A 3 -25.97 -0.18 -1.64
N SER A 4 -26.50 0.57 -0.68
CA SER A 4 -26.75 2.02 -0.77
C SER A 4 -25.42 2.76 -1.00
N SER A 5 -25.46 4.00 -1.50
CA SER A 5 -24.26 4.82 -1.60
C SER A 5 -23.82 5.24 -0.18
N ILE A 6 -22.53 5.08 0.13
CA ILE A 6 -21.99 5.35 1.48
C ILE A 6 -22.12 6.83 1.86
N LYS A 7 -22.23 7.71 0.86
CA LYS A 7 -22.53 9.14 1.04
C LYS A 7 -23.89 9.41 1.69
N SER A 8 -24.82 8.45 1.69
CA SER A 8 -26.18 8.68 2.20
C SER A 8 -26.37 8.43 3.69
N GLU A 9 -25.41 7.78 4.39
CA GLU A 9 -25.70 7.25 5.74
C GLU A 9 -25.09 8.04 6.91
N LYS A 10 -23.95 8.75 6.77
CA LYS A 10 -23.44 9.75 7.75
C LYS A 10 -22.47 10.75 7.09
N ASP A 11 -22.88 12.00 6.97
CA ASP A 11 -22.11 13.12 6.40
C ASP A 11 -20.98 13.59 7.35
N ILE A 12 -19.94 12.76 7.53
CA ILE A 12 -18.72 13.17 8.25
C ILE A 12 -17.66 13.54 7.22
N TYR A 13 -17.07 14.72 7.37
CA TYR A 13 -16.07 15.25 6.44
C TYR A 13 -14.78 15.61 7.17
N ILE A 14 -13.66 15.51 6.46
CA ILE A 14 -12.37 16.02 6.91
C ILE A 14 -11.81 17.07 5.96
N LYS A 15 -11.03 17.99 6.52
CA LYS A 15 -10.40 19.10 5.80
C LYS A 15 -9.12 18.64 5.11
N VAL A 16 -9.09 18.70 3.78
CA VAL A 16 -7.90 18.44 2.97
C VAL A 16 -7.49 19.73 2.24
N ALA A 17 -6.22 20.12 2.35
CA ALA A 17 -5.71 21.33 1.73
C ALA A 17 -5.40 21.12 0.24
N HIS A 18 -6.03 21.91 -0.64
CA HIS A 18 -5.81 21.90 -2.09
C HIS A 18 -5.50 23.32 -2.61
N ASN A 19 -4.22 23.64 -2.84
CA ASN A 19 -3.82 24.96 -3.32
C ASN A 19 -3.68 25.02 -4.87
N PRO A 20 -3.57 26.22 -5.47
CA PRO A 20 -3.45 26.36 -6.93
C PRO A 20 -2.22 25.64 -7.52
N GLN A 21 -1.10 25.61 -6.80
CA GLN A 21 0.10 24.90 -7.22
C GLN A 21 -0.14 23.39 -7.34
N ARG A 22 -0.80 22.79 -6.34
CA ARG A 22 -1.24 21.39 -6.33
C ARG A 22 -2.09 21.08 -7.55
N LYS A 23 -3.13 21.87 -7.77
CA LYS A 23 -4.06 21.66 -8.87
C LYS A 23 -3.40 21.70 -10.26
N ILE A 24 -2.48 22.62 -10.50
CA ILE A 24 -1.79 22.73 -11.81
C ILE A 24 -0.92 21.50 -12.06
N LEU A 25 -0.15 21.09 -11.05
CA LEU A 25 0.81 19.99 -11.20
C LEU A 25 0.12 18.61 -11.17
N GLU A 26 -1.01 18.46 -10.49
CA GLU A 26 -1.82 17.24 -10.49
C GLU A 26 -2.38 16.90 -11.88
N ILE A 27 -2.79 17.90 -12.66
CA ILE A 27 -3.24 17.70 -14.05
C ILE A 27 -2.15 17.02 -14.87
N LEU A 28 -0.91 17.51 -14.77
CA LEU A 28 0.23 16.94 -15.46
C LEU A 28 0.55 15.53 -14.94
N SER A 29 0.42 15.31 -13.64
CA SER A 29 0.62 13.99 -13.02
C SER A 29 -0.41 12.97 -13.53
N LEU A 30 -1.70 13.34 -13.57
CA LEU A 30 -2.79 12.49 -14.05
C LEU A 30 -2.52 12.02 -15.48
N PHE A 31 -2.30 12.93 -16.43
CA PHE A 31 -2.10 12.56 -17.83
C PHE A 31 -0.82 11.77 -18.06
N ARG A 32 0.22 12.03 -17.27
CA ARG A 32 1.45 11.22 -17.31
C ARG A 32 1.19 9.79 -16.83
N VAL A 33 0.46 9.61 -15.74
CA VAL A 33 0.09 8.27 -15.24
C VAL A 33 -0.77 7.55 -16.27
N MET A 34 -1.78 8.21 -16.84
CA MET A 34 -2.59 7.64 -17.92
C MET A 34 -1.74 7.24 -19.14
N ASN A 35 -0.87 8.12 -19.62
CA ASN A 35 -0.01 7.85 -20.78
C ASN A 35 0.94 6.67 -20.53
N ASN A 36 1.55 6.60 -19.34
CA ASN A 36 2.40 5.48 -18.95
C ASN A 36 1.62 4.18 -18.83
N TYR A 37 0.42 4.25 -18.24
CA TYR A 37 -0.48 3.10 -18.11
C TYR A 37 -0.85 2.53 -19.49
N TYR A 38 -1.32 3.36 -20.41
CA TYR A 38 -1.72 2.89 -21.75
C TYR A 38 -0.53 2.41 -22.59
N ASN A 39 0.65 3.03 -22.47
CA ASN A 39 1.87 2.51 -23.09
C ASN A 39 2.15 1.09 -22.60
N LYS A 40 2.12 0.88 -21.28
CA LYS A 40 2.39 -0.43 -20.69
C LYS A 40 1.33 -1.47 -21.04
N LYS A 41 0.06 -1.08 -21.03
CA LYS A 41 -1.07 -1.92 -21.48
C LYS A 41 -0.81 -2.41 -22.91
N GLY A 42 -0.39 -1.51 -23.81
CA GLY A 42 0.00 -1.86 -25.17
C GLY A 42 1.22 -2.79 -25.27
N GLU A 43 2.28 -2.56 -24.49
CA GLU A 43 3.44 -3.47 -24.42
C GLU A 43 3.04 -4.90 -24.00
N ILE A 44 2.24 -5.01 -22.94
CA ILE A 44 1.78 -6.30 -22.40
C ILE A 44 0.88 -6.99 -23.43
N GLN A 45 -0.05 -6.26 -24.04
CA GLN A 45 -0.90 -6.79 -25.11
C GLN A 45 -0.06 -7.37 -26.25
N LYS A 46 0.97 -6.66 -26.72
CA LYS A 46 1.88 -7.16 -27.77
C LYS A 46 2.66 -8.41 -27.34
N GLN A 47 3.05 -8.51 -26.07
CA GLN A 47 3.77 -9.68 -25.54
C GLN A 47 2.87 -10.91 -25.39
N ILE A 48 1.61 -10.72 -25.00
CA ILE A 48 0.67 -11.81 -24.72
C ILE A 48 -0.05 -12.26 -25.99
N GLN A 49 -0.33 -11.36 -26.93
CA GLN A 49 -1.01 -11.65 -28.20
C GLN A 49 -0.48 -12.89 -28.94
N PRO A 50 0.84 -13.08 -29.17
CA PRO A 50 1.33 -14.29 -29.86
C PRO A 50 1.09 -15.57 -29.05
N VAL A 51 1.22 -15.53 -27.72
CA VAL A 51 0.98 -16.68 -26.83
C VAL A 51 -0.50 -17.05 -26.81
N VAL A 52 -1.37 -16.04 -26.77
CA VAL A 52 -2.83 -16.20 -26.85
C VAL A 52 -3.23 -16.82 -28.19
N LEU A 53 -2.71 -16.30 -29.30
CA LEU A 53 -2.99 -16.83 -30.63
C LEU A 53 -2.46 -18.26 -30.79
N GLN A 54 -1.28 -18.56 -30.24
CA GLN A 54 -0.73 -19.90 -30.25
C GLN A 54 -1.60 -20.88 -29.46
N LYS A 55 -1.93 -20.55 -28.20
CA LYS A 55 -2.81 -21.39 -27.36
C LYS A 55 -4.21 -21.54 -27.93
N PHE A 56 -4.75 -20.49 -28.57
CA PHE A 56 -6.01 -20.55 -29.28
C PHE A 56 -5.93 -21.52 -30.47
N LYS A 57 -4.86 -21.47 -31.27
CA LYS A 57 -4.61 -22.43 -32.35
C LYS A 57 -4.45 -23.86 -31.84
N GLU A 58 -3.70 -24.05 -30.75
CA GLU A 58 -3.54 -25.35 -30.08
C GLU A 58 -4.88 -25.87 -29.55
N GLY A 59 -5.68 -25.02 -28.91
CA GLY A 59 -7.04 -25.33 -28.47
C GLY A 59 -7.95 -25.72 -29.62
N LEU A 60 -7.96 -24.95 -30.72
CA LEU A 60 -8.71 -25.29 -31.95
C LEU A 60 -8.25 -26.61 -32.57
N ASN A 61 -6.95 -26.91 -32.56
CA ASN A 61 -6.43 -28.19 -33.05
C ASN A 61 -6.86 -29.35 -32.16
N THR A 62 -6.92 -29.16 -30.84
CA THR A 62 -7.46 -30.15 -29.89
C THR A 62 -8.96 -30.34 -30.10
N ILE A 63 -9.73 -29.25 -30.27
CA ILE A 63 -11.17 -29.29 -30.56
C ILE A 63 -11.47 -30.05 -31.85
N ARG A 64 -10.69 -29.80 -32.91
CA ARG A 64 -10.78 -30.53 -34.17
C ARG A 64 -10.51 -32.04 -34.00
N LYS A 65 -9.68 -32.42 -33.04
CA LYS A 65 -9.37 -33.82 -32.73
C LYS A 65 -10.43 -34.48 -31.85
N THR A 66 -11.03 -33.75 -30.91
CA THR A 66 -11.97 -34.30 -29.92
C THR A 66 -13.44 -34.21 -30.35
N GLY A 67 -13.79 -33.37 -31.31
CA GLY A 67 -15.15 -33.25 -31.85
C GLY A 67 -16.18 -32.58 -30.93
N ASP A 68 -15.83 -32.25 -29.69
CA ASP A 68 -16.72 -31.63 -28.71
C ASP A 68 -16.51 -30.11 -28.65
N TRP A 69 -17.20 -29.42 -29.54
CA TRP A 69 -17.11 -27.97 -29.72
C TRP A 69 -17.82 -27.18 -28.61
N LEU A 70 -18.86 -27.75 -27.99
CA LEU A 70 -19.76 -27.03 -27.08
C LEU A 70 -19.08 -26.67 -25.75
N PHE A 71 -18.23 -27.56 -25.23
CA PHE A 71 -17.55 -27.37 -23.93
C PHE A 71 -16.15 -26.79 -24.07
N SER A 72 -15.47 -27.07 -25.19
CA SER A 72 -14.04 -26.76 -25.33
C SER A 72 -13.74 -25.32 -25.74
N VAL A 73 -14.63 -24.68 -26.52
CA VAL A 73 -14.46 -23.27 -26.93
C VAL A 73 -14.55 -22.31 -25.73
N PRO A 74 -15.54 -22.41 -24.83
CA PRO A 74 -15.59 -21.59 -23.62
C PRO A 74 -14.38 -21.79 -22.69
N ILE A 75 -13.90 -23.04 -22.53
CA ILE A 75 -12.72 -23.35 -21.70
C ILE A 75 -11.46 -22.72 -22.27
N ALA A 76 -11.26 -22.80 -23.59
CA ALA A 76 -10.14 -22.15 -24.26
C ALA A 76 -10.19 -20.63 -24.07
N LEU A 77 -11.35 -20.00 -24.24
CA LEU A 77 -11.54 -18.56 -24.03
C LEU A 77 -11.29 -18.13 -22.58
N ASN A 78 -11.74 -18.91 -21.59
CA ASN A 78 -11.51 -18.63 -20.18
C ASN A 78 -10.02 -18.77 -19.79
N THR A 79 -9.33 -19.77 -20.34
CA THR A 79 -7.89 -19.96 -20.10
C THR A 79 -7.06 -18.80 -20.66
N LEU A 80 -7.50 -18.18 -21.78
CA LEU A 80 -6.87 -16.99 -22.36
C LEU A 80 -7.07 -15.74 -21.49
N SER A 81 -8.23 -15.59 -20.85
CA SER A 81 -8.50 -14.53 -19.87
C SER A 81 -7.60 -14.66 -18.64
N ASP A 82 -7.47 -15.87 -18.10
CA ASP A 82 -6.63 -16.20 -16.95
C ASP A 82 -5.13 -15.96 -17.19
N ASP A 83 -4.64 -16.21 -18.40
CA ASP A 83 -3.25 -15.92 -18.78
C ASP A 83 -2.97 -14.42 -18.89
N PHE A 84 -3.95 -13.63 -19.31
CA PHE A 84 -3.88 -12.16 -19.33
C PHE A 84 -3.86 -11.55 -17.93
N LEU A 85 -4.49 -12.24 -16.97
CA LEU A 85 -4.57 -11.84 -15.57
C LEU A 85 -3.33 -12.30 -14.76
N SER A 86 -2.80 -13.49 -15.05
CA SER A 86 -1.69 -14.09 -14.29
C SER A 86 -0.31 -13.46 -14.53
N LYS A 87 -0.11 -12.73 -15.63
CA LYS A 87 1.14 -12.00 -15.93
C LYS A 87 1.16 -10.54 -15.45
N ARG A 88 0.12 -10.06 -14.75
CA ARG A 88 -0.04 -8.62 -14.44
C ARG A 88 0.92 -8.11 -13.35
N ASP A 89 1.37 -6.87 -13.57
CA ASP A 89 1.98 -6.00 -12.57
C ASP A 89 1.12 -6.00 -11.31
N SER A 90 1.76 -6.17 -10.14
CA SER A 90 1.02 -6.49 -8.92
C SER A 90 0.18 -5.33 -8.42
N PHE A 91 -1.11 -5.58 -8.25
CA PHE A 91 -1.90 -5.01 -7.18
C PHE A 91 -2.63 -6.15 -6.51
N LYS A 92 -2.36 -6.38 -5.22
CA LYS A 92 -3.12 -7.35 -4.43
C LYS A 92 -4.45 -6.70 -4.06
N PHE A 93 -5.40 -6.91 -4.96
CA PHE A 93 -6.86 -7.07 -4.95
C PHE A 93 -7.16 -7.46 -6.41
N PRO A 94 -7.97 -8.48 -6.76
CA PRO A 94 -8.11 -8.93 -8.15
C PRO A 94 -8.45 -7.75 -9.07
N ASP A 95 -7.47 -7.35 -9.85
CA ASP A 95 -7.55 -6.40 -10.94
C ASP A 95 -8.20 -5.02 -10.65
N SER A 96 -7.90 -4.43 -9.48
CA SER A 96 -8.35 -3.07 -9.11
C SER A 96 -7.96 -1.97 -10.12
N ILE A 97 -7.07 -2.28 -11.05
CA ILE A 97 -6.62 -1.39 -12.12
C ILE A 97 -7.79 -0.93 -13.01
N ILE A 98 -8.82 -1.76 -13.20
CA ILE A 98 -10.03 -1.43 -13.97
C ILE A 98 -10.77 -0.28 -13.29
N LEU A 99 -10.88 -0.32 -11.96
CA LEU A 99 -11.53 0.73 -11.17
C LEU A 99 -10.75 2.05 -11.25
N PHE A 100 -9.42 2.00 -11.18
CA PHE A 100 -8.61 3.21 -11.25
C PHE A 100 -8.53 3.78 -12.68
N GLU A 101 -8.52 2.94 -13.72
CA GLU A 101 -8.71 3.37 -15.12
C GLU A 101 -10.05 4.10 -15.28
N ALA A 102 -11.14 3.50 -14.82
CA ALA A 102 -12.47 4.09 -14.83
C ALA A 102 -12.53 5.42 -14.06
N TRP A 103 -11.85 5.51 -12.91
CA TRP A 103 -11.76 6.75 -12.13
C TRP A 103 -11.00 7.85 -12.88
N MET A 104 -9.84 7.55 -13.48
CA MET A 104 -9.09 8.53 -14.27
C MET A 104 -9.90 9.09 -15.45
N ASN A 105 -10.81 8.28 -16.02
CA ASN A 105 -11.70 8.71 -17.10
C ASN A 105 -12.72 9.78 -16.68
N LEU A 106 -12.90 10.04 -15.37
CA LEU A 106 -13.71 11.15 -14.84
C LEU A 106 -13.00 12.52 -14.90
N GLY A 107 -11.81 12.61 -15.48
CA GLY A 107 -11.11 13.88 -15.71
C GLY A 107 -10.80 14.66 -14.43
N LEU A 108 -11.25 15.91 -14.33
CA LEU A 108 -10.98 16.78 -13.17
C LEU A 108 -11.46 16.19 -11.83
N ALA A 109 -12.54 15.41 -11.84
CA ALA A 109 -13.05 14.75 -10.64
C ALA A 109 -12.10 13.64 -10.12
N ALA A 110 -11.16 13.18 -10.96
CA ALA A 110 -10.19 12.16 -10.60
C ALA A 110 -8.98 12.71 -9.82
N LEU A 111 -8.80 14.04 -9.75
CA LEU A 111 -7.63 14.66 -9.11
C LEU A 111 -7.68 14.67 -7.58
N ASN A 112 -8.89 14.59 -7.00
CA ASN A 112 -9.08 14.63 -5.56
C ASN A 112 -9.40 13.24 -5.00
N PRO A 113 -8.97 12.93 -3.77
CA PRO A 113 -9.45 11.73 -3.08
C PRO A 113 -10.97 11.82 -2.89
N ARG A 114 -11.67 10.71 -3.15
CA ARG A 114 -13.14 10.66 -3.03
C ARG A 114 -13.63 10.39 -1.61
N VAL A 115 -12.92 9.50 -0.91
CA VAL A 115 -13.24 9.07 0.45
C VAL A 115 -11.97 8.83 1.24
N VAL A 116 -12.10 8.91 2.56
CA VAL A 116 -11.06 8.60 3.52
C VAL A 116 -11.60 7.56 4.47
N LEU A 117 -10.83 6.51 4.74
CA LEU A 117 -11.22 5.49 5.72
C LEU A 117 -10.51 5.73 7.03
N HIS A 118 -11.26 5.74 8.12
CA HIS A 118 -10.70 5.77 9.47
C HIS A 118 -10.72 4.38 10.08
N PHE A 119 -9.54 3.90 10.45
CA PHE A 119 -9.36 2.66 11.19
C PHE A 119 -8.85 2.98 12.59
N LYS A 120 -9.44 2.34 13.59
CA LYS A 120 -9.06 2.48 14.99
C LYS A 120 -8.24 1.27 15.42
N PHE A 121 -7.11 1.52 16.08
CA PHE A 121 -6.23 0.51 16.63
C PHE A 121 -5.87 0.82 18.10
N PRO A 122 -5.53 -0.19 18.92
CA PRO A 122 -5.02 0.05 20.27
C PRO A 122 -3.70 0.83 20.27
N GLY A 123 -3.43 1.65 21.30
CA GLY A 123 -2.12 2.26 21.47
C GLY A 123 -1.03 1.22 21.77
N LEU A 124 0.18 1.42 21.22
CA LEU A 124 1.34 0.56 21.46
C LEU A 124 2.41 1.27 22.31
N LEU A 125 2.52 2.58 22.18
CA LEU A 125 3.53 3.39 22.87
C LEU A 125 3.11 3.70 24.31
N LYS A 126 4.08 4.03 25.17
CA LYS A 126 3.82 4.41 26.56
C LYS A 126 2.88 5.63 26.61
N GLY A 127 1.79 5.50 27.35
CA GLY A 127 0.75 6.54 27.48
C GLY A 127 -0.15 6.72 26.25
N GLU A 128 0.02 5.93 25.18
CA GLU A 128 -0.86 5.96 24.01
C GLU A 128 -2.12 5.13 24.29
N LYS A 129 -3.30 5.74 24.16
CA LYS A 129 -4.60 5.09 24.36
C LYS A 129 -5.10 4.46 23.07
N THR A 130 -5.20 5.26 22.01
CA THR A 130 -5.75 4.85 20.72
C THR A 130 -4.91 5.40 19.57
N ARG A 131 -4.81 4.61 18.50
CA ARG A 131 -4.10 4.97 17.27
C ARG A 131 -5.11 5.00 16.13
N ASN A 132 -5.32 6.18 15.55
CA ASN A 132 -6.31 6.39 14.49
C ASN A 132 -5.59 6.54 13.15
N VAL A 133 -5.82 5.59 12.24
CA VAL A 133 -5.23 5.59 10.90
C VAL A 133 -6.25 6.11 9.91
N PHE A 134 -5.92 7.21 9.22
CA PHE A 134 -6.71 7.78 8.13
C PHE A 134 -6.07 7.37 6.81
N GLN A 135 -6.74 6.51 6.05
CA GLN A 135 -6.27 6.01 4.76
C GLN A 135 -6.93 6.79 3.62
N PHE A 136 -6.11 7.44 2.80
CA PHE A 136 -6.49 8.19 1.62
C PHE A 136 -6.21 7.36 0.38
N ILE A 137 -7.10 7.43 -0.60
CA ILE A 137 -6.93 6.74 -1.88
C ILE A 137 -6.96 7.76 -3.02
N PHE A 138 -6.00 7.61 -3.93
CA PHE A 138 -5.87 8.45 -5.11
C PHE A 138 -6.05 7.61 -6.38
N SER A 139 -6.66 8.20 -7.40
CA SER A 139 -6.84 7.55 -8.71
C SER A 139 -5.51 7.38 -9.46
N SER A 140 -4.55 8.28 -9.21
CA SER A 140 -3.26 8.34 -9.89
C SER A 140 -2.11 8.03 -8.93
N SER A 141 -0.99 7.61 -9.49
CA SER A 141 0.17 7.13 -8.73
C SER A 141 1.21 8.21 -8.49
N ARG A 142 2.14 7.92 -7.57
CA ARG A 142 3.49 8.46 -7.56
C ARG A 142 4.01 8.29 -8.93
N GLY A 143 4.43 9.37 -9.53
CA GLY A 143 5.55 9.34 -10.43
C GLY A 143 6.44 10.43 -9.93
N PHE A 144 7.74 10.20 -9.74
CA PHE A 144 8.67 11.28 -9.40
C PHE A 144 8.28 12.53 -10.18
N GLY A 145 7.72 13.50 -9.46
CA GLY A 145 6.73 14.43 -10.01
C GLY A 145 7.32 15.48 -10.92
N PHE A 146 8.50 15.24 -11.51
CA PHE A 146 9.16 16.20 -12.37
C PHE A 146 8.13 16.68 -13.40
N PRO A 147 7.68 17.92 -13.25
CA PRO A 147 6.70 18.46 -14.15
C PRO A 147 7.31 18.53 -15.54
N ILE A 148 6.49 18.31 -16.55
CA ILE A 148 6.94 18.42 -17.93
C ILE A 148 7.39 19.86 -18.15
N TYR A 149 8.67 19.97 -18.49
CA TYR A 149 9.33 21.23 -18.75
C TYR A 149 9.47 21.42 -20.26
N PHE A 150 8.94 22.52 -20.77
CA PHE A 150 9.08 22.93 -22.16
C PHE A 150 10.13 24.03 -22.32
N GLY A 151 10.63 24.23 -23.55
CA GLY A 151 11.54 25.34 -23.82
C GLY A 151 10.90 26.72 -23.50
N PRO A 152 11.71 27.75 -23.19
CA PRO A 152 11.22 29.10 -22.91
C PRO A 152 10.25 29.68 -23.96
N GLN A 153 10.44 29.31 -25.23
CA GLN A 153 9.58 29.70 -26.35
C GLN A 153 8.14 29.21 -26.20
N PHE A 154 7.95 28.00 -25.64
CA PHE A 154 6.63 27.43 -25.41
C PHE A 154 5.83 28.25 -24.39
N TYR A 155 6.50 28.69 -23.31
CA TYR A 155 5.89 29.56 -22.31
C TYR A 155 5.79 31.02 -22.78
N GLN A 156 6.31 31.33 -23.97
CA GLN A 156 6.36 32.67 -24.55
C GLN A 156 7.05 33.68 -23.62
N TYR A 157 8.16 33.30 -22.99
CA TYR A 157 8.93 34.26 -22.20
C TYR A 157 9.47 35.38 -23.09
N ASP A 158 9.05 36.61 -22.82
CA ASP A 158 9.63 37.81 -23.42
C ASP A 158 10.71 38.35 -22.47
N LEU A 159 11.88 37.71 -22.51
CA LEU A 159 13.05 38.17 -21.75
C LEU A 159 14.08 38.70 -22.74
N LYS A 160 14.30 40.02 -22.73
CA LYS A 160 15.41 40.67 -23.46
C LYS A 160 16.79 40.08 -23.11
N ILE A 161 16.89 39.39 -21.97
CA ILE A 161 18.09 38.74 -21.42
C ILE A 161 18.09 37.22 -21.72
N MET A 162 17.15 36.70 -22.52
CA MET A 162 17.02 35.26 -22.84
C MET A 162 18.36 34.63 -23.22
N LYS A 163 19.16 35.32 -24.05
CA LYS A 163 20.47 34.84 -24.51
C LYS A 163 21.43 34.45 -23.37
N TYR A 164 21.34 35.12 -22.22
CA TYR A 164 22.22 34.88 -21.06
C TYR A 164 21.67 33.82 -20.09
N ILE A 165 20.35 33.65 -20.02
CA ILE A 165 19.69 32.72 -19.09
C ILE A 165 19.30 31.39 -19.80
N GLU A 166 19.25 31.38 -21.13
CA GLU A 166 18.99 30.19 -21.95
C GLU A 166 19.89 28.99 -21.64
N PRO A 167 21.21 29.14 -21.39
CA PRO A 167 22.06 28.02 -20.98
C PRO A 167 21.58 27.38 -19.67
N PHE A 168 21.10 28.18 -18.72
CA PHE A 168 20.57 27.69 -17.44
C PHE A 168 19.25 26.93 -17.63
N PHE A 169 18.34 27.45 -18.46
CA PHE A 169 17.09 26.76 -18.81
C PHE A 169 17.32 25.48 -19.62
N LYS A 170 18.30 25.46 -20.53
CA LYS A 170 18.71 24.24 -21.25
C LYS A 170 19.37 23.24 -20.31
N TRP A 171 20.18 23.70 -19.37
CA TRP A 171 20.79 22.85 -18.35
C TRP A 171 19.74 22.23 -17.44
N SER A 172 18.79 23.01 -16.90
CA SER A 172 17.72 22.49 -16.04
C SER A 172 16.84 21.47 -16.77
N TYR A 173 16.49 21.73 -18.04
CA TYR A 173 15.83 20.76 -18.92
C TYR A 173 16.65 19.48 -19.11
N THR A 174 17.94 19.63 -19.43
CA THR A 174 18.84 18.49 -19.69
C THR A 174 19.02 17.63 -18.45
N VAL A 175 19.17 18.23 -17.27
CA VAL A 175 19.29 17.51 -16.00
C VAL A 175 17.99 16.78 -15.68
N CYS A 176 16.83 17.43 -15.82
CA CYS A 176 15.52 16.78 -15.63
C CYS A 176 15.34 15.60 -16.58
N HIS A 177 15.65 15.81 -17.86
CA HIS A 177 15.48 14.79 -18.89
C HIS A 177 16.42 13.60 -18.67
N LYS A 178 17.71 13.86 -18.37
CA LYS A 178 18.69 12.82 -18.06
C LYS A 178 18.36 12.08 -16.76
N ALA A 179 17.87 12.76 -15.73
CA ALA A 179 17.41 12.13 -14.51
C ALA A 179 16.22 11.18 -14.79
N ASN A 180 15.25 11.64 -15.59
CA ASN A 180 14.12 10.80 -16.00
C ASN A 180 14.57 9.59 -16.84
N GLN A 181 15.49 9.79 -17.80
CA GLN A 181 16.07 8.69 -18.58
C GLN A 181 16.83 7.69 -17.69
N ALA A 182 17.63 8.17 -16.74
CA ALA A 182 18.37 7.33 -15.80
C ALA A 182 17.42 6.49 -14.94
N ILE A 183 16.33 7.09 -14.43
CA ILE A 183 15.27 6.38 -13.71
C ILE A 183 14.62 5.32 -14.62
N VAL A 184 14.32 5.65 -15.87
CA VAL A 184 13.72 4.74 -16.86
C VAL A 184 14.64 3.54 -17.13
N LEU A 185 15.93 3.78 -17.35
CA LEU A 185 16.95 2.76 -17.64
C LEU A 185 17.20 1.86 -16.43
N PHE A 186 17.36 2.45 -15.24
CA PHE A 186 17.55 1.72 -13.99
C PHE A 186 16.35 0.82 -13.68
N ASN A 187 15.13 1.33 -13.85
CA ASN A 187 13.90 0.56 -13.69
C ASN A 187 13.79 -0.60 -14.70
N LYS A 188 14.21 -0.39 -15.96
CA LYS A 188 14.25 -1.46 -16.98
C LYS A 188 15.24 -2.57 -16.58
N LYS A 189 16.41 -2.21 -16.03
CA LYS A 189 17.43 -3.16 -15.57
C LYS A 189 16.98 -3.96 -14.32
N LEU A 190 16.27 -3.31 -13.39
CA LEU A 190 15.81 -3.94 -12.16
C LEU A 190 14.46 -4.66 -12.26
N LYS A 191 13.78 -4.60 -13.41
CA LYS A 191 12.38 -5.06 -13.56
C LYS A 191 11.49 -4.52 -12.42
N SER A 192 11.74 -3.30 -11.96
CA SER A 192 10.96 -2.69 -10.89
C SER A 192 9.55 -2.39 -11.39
N LYS A 193 8.55 -2.66 -10.55
CA LYS A 193 7.16 -2.33 -10.83
C LYS A 193 7.04 -0.80 -10.85
N ARG A 194 6.50 -0.26 -11.94
CA ARG A 194 6.47 1.19 -12.21
C ARG A 194 5.25 1.86 -11.57
N HIS A 195 5.13 3.15 -11.79
CA HIS A 195 4.02 4.02 -11.45
C HIS A 195 2.72 3.51 -12.09
N HIS A 196 1.73 3.14 -11.27
CA HIS A 196 0.48 2.49 -11.68
C HIS A 196 -0.73 3.12 -10.97
N PRO A 197 -1.88 3.28 -11.65
CA PRO A 197 -3.01 4.02 -11.09
C PRO A 197 -3.56 3.32 -9.83
N GLY A 198 -3.93 4.12 -8.83
CA GLY A 198 -4.37 3.64 -7.52
C GLY A 198 -3.27 3.61 -6.46
N GLU A 199 -3.34 4.54 -5.50
CA GLU A 199 -2.43 4.56 -4.36
C GLU A 199 -3.13 4.74 -3.03
N PHE A 200 -2.60 4.05 -2.02
CA PHE A 200 -3.00 4.14 -0.62
C PHE A 200 -1.94 4.93 0.15
N GLU A 201 -2.38 6.02 0.75
CA GLU A 201 -1.58 6.83 1.66
C GLU A 201 -2.26 6.84 3.01
N SER A 202 -1.50 7.06 4.07
CA SER A 202 -2.08 7.04 5.41
C SER A 202 -1.55 8.18 6.27
N VAL A 203 -2.29 8.57 7.28
CA VAL A 203 -1.82 9.48 8.34
C VAL A 203 -2.30 8.91 9.65
N ILE A 204 -1.47 9.00 10.68
CA ILE A 204 -1.86 8.55 12.01
C ILE A 204 -2.10 9.74 12.91
N ILE A 205 -3.20 9.71 13.64
CA ILE A 205 -3.45 10.58 14.79
C ILE A 205 -3.59 9.68 16.02
N SER A 206 -2.61 9.75 16.90
CA SER A 206 -2.58 9.00 18.15
C SER A 206 -3.09 9.84 19.30
N GLU A 207 -3.99 9.27 20.09
CA GLU A 207 -4.50 9.83 21.34
C GLU A 207 -3.66 9.29 22.51
N TYR A 208 -3.18 10.18 23.36
CA TYR A 208 -2.43 9.87 24.56
C TYR A 208 -3.24 10.20 25.83
N GLU A 209 -2.70 9.81 26.99
CA GLU A 209 -3.12 10.33 28.29
C GLU A 209 -3.20 11.86 28.30
N ASN A 210 -4.06 12.39 29.18
CA ASN A 210 -4.38 13.83 29.27
C ASN A 210 -4.89 14.43 27.95
N ASN A 211 -5.52 13.60 27.12
CA ASN A 211 -6.19 14.01 25.90
C ASN A 211 -5.25 14.71 24.89
N ILE A 212 -3.97 14.34 24.90
CA ILE A 212 -2.96 14.87 23.99
C ILE A 212 -3.02 14.09 22.67
N PHE A 213 -3.11 14.80 21.55
CA PHE A 213 -3.14 14.21 20.22
C PHE A 213 -1.83 14.47 19.49
N LYS A 214 -1.26 13.41 18.89
CA LYS A 214 -0.03 13.51 18.10
C LYS A 214 -0.23 12.96 16.70
N GLY A 215 0.29 13.67 15.70
CA GLY A 215 0.20 13.33 14.28
C GLY A 215 1.49 12.70 13.76
N ILE A 216 1.37 11.59 13.04
CA ILE A 216 2.49 10.93 12.36
C ILE A 216 2.24 11.01 10.85
N ASN A 217 3.13 11.71 10.16
CA ASN A 217 3.06 11.84 8.70
C ASN A 217 3.62 10.59 8.03
N THR A 218 3.15 10.31 6.83
CA THR A 218 3.71 9.25 5.99
C THR A 218 4.46 9.82 4.81
N LEU A 219 5.36 8.99 4.28
CA LEU A 219 6.13 9.25 3.09
C LEU A 219 6.27 7.93 2.33
N LEU A 220 6.21 8.00 1.00
CA LEU A 220 6.50 6.88 0.10
C LEU A 220 5.92 5.48 0.48
N HIS A 221 4.63 5.34 0.74
CA HIS A 221 3.83 4.08 0.87
C HIS A 221 3.60 3.72 2.33
N GLY A 222 3.37 4.75 3.15
CA GLY A 222 3.18 4.56 4.58
C GLY A 222 4.48 4.49 5.37
N PHE A 223 5.65 4.85 4.82
CA PHE A 223 6.86 4.98 5.63
C PHE A 223 6.74 6.22 6.53
N PHE A 224 6.75 5.99 7.83
CA PHE A 224 6.56 7.04 8.82
C PHE A 224 7.78 7.95 8.93
N THR A 225 7.52 9.26 8.82
CA THR A 225 8.56 10.30 8.87
C THR A 225 8.64 10.94 10.24
N GLY A 226 9.79 10.74 10.89
CA GLY A 226 10.20 11.51 12.07
C GLY A 226 9.42 11.22 13.35
N GLU A 227 9.60 12.10 14.33
CA GLU A 227 8.89 12.06 15.60
C GLU A 227 7.43 12.52 15.43
N PRO A 228 6.49 11.98 16.23
CA PRO A 228 5.10 12.42 16.20
C PRO A 228 4.98 13.92 16.49
N LYS A 229 4.33 14.66 15.59
CA LYS A 229 4.03 16.08 15.75
C LYS A 229 2.97 16.26 16.83
N ASP A 230 3.17 17.19 17.76
CA ASP A 230 2.10 17.56 18.69
C ASP A 230 0.99 18.32 17.94
N LEU A 231 -0.25 17.83 18.05
CA LEU A 231 -1.45 18.46 17.47
C LEU A 231 -2.18 19.31 18.51
N GLY A 232 -1.95 19.09 19.80
CA GLY A 232 -2.61 19.77 20.91
C GLY A 232 -3.41 18.84 21.81
N SER A 233 -4.04 19.42 22.83
CA SER A 233 -4.96 18.71 23.73
C SER A 233 -6.40 19.01 23.34
N PHE A 234 -7.23 17.98 23.18
CA PHE A 234 -8.62 18.10 22.71
C PHE A 234 -9.51 17.08 23.42
N ASN A 235 -10.78 17.37 23.69
CA ASN A 235 -11.63 16.42 24.43
C ASN A 235 -11.99 15.16 23.64
N SER A 236 -11.85 15.19 22.31
CA SER A 236 -12.19 14.06 21.44
C SER A 236 -11.46 14.11 20.09
N LEU A 237 -11.40 12.97 19.40
CA LEU A 237 -10.93 12.90 18.02
C LEU A 237 -11.75 13.81 17.08
N LYS A 238 -13.06 13.96 17.33
CA LYS A 238 -13.92 14.86 16.53
C LYS A 238 -13.46 16.30 16.64
N GLU A 239 -13.16 16.76 17.85
CA GLU A 239 -12.62 18.10 18.10
C GLU A 239 -11.22 18.25 17.48
N THR A 240 -10.37 17.23 17.57
CA THR A 240 -9.07 17.22 16.88
C THR A 240 -9.25 17.42 15.37
N LEU A 241 -10.15 16.67 14.72
CA LEU A 241 -10.40 16.75 13.28
C LEU A 241 -10.93 18.13 12.82
N GLN A 242 -11.60 18.88 13.70
CA GLN A 242 -12.03 20.26 13.40
C GLN A 242 -10.87 21.25 13.40
N ASN A 243 -9.83 20.97 14.19
CA ASN A 243 -8.67 21.84 14.45
C ASN A 243 -7.41 21.46 13.66
N VAL A 244 -7.46 20.41 12.85
CA VAL A 244 -6.36 20.00 11.97
C VAL A 244 -6.76 20.05 10.51
N VAL A 245 -5.74 20.09 9.65
CA VAL A 245 -5.89 19.98 8.21
C VAL A 245 -4.94 18.92 7.68
N PHE A 246 -5.46 18.06 6.81
CA PHE A 246 -4.65 17.10 6.07
C PHE A 246 -4.08 17.75 4.82
N SER A 247 -2.85 17.40 4.47
CA SER A 247 -2.21 17.89 3.24
C SER A 247 -1.34 16.81 2.62
N TYR A 248 -1.11 16.89 1.32
CA TYR A 248 -0.20 15.98 0.64
C TYR A 248 0.77 16.70 -0.28
N THR A 249 1.87 16.01 -0.58
CA THR A 249 2.87 16.44 -1.54
C THR A 249 2.49 15.97 -2.95
N ILE A 250 2.73 16.82 -3.94
CA ILE A 250 2.32 16.61 -5.33
C ILE A 250 3.21 15.55 -5.96
N GLY A 251 2.60 14.59 -6.64
CA GLY A 251 3.32 13.58 -7.41
C GLY A 251 3.95 12.46 -6.57
N ASP A 252 3.89 12.54 -5.24
CA ASP A 252 4.17 11.41 -4.35
C ASP A 252 2.98 11.05 -3.43
N HIS A 253 1.96 11.92 -3.37
CA HIS A 253 0.78 11.84 -2.51
C HIS A 253 1.09 11.64 -1.02
N ALA A 254 2.33 11.92 -0.58
CA ALA A 254 2.74 11.72 0.80
C ALA A 254 1.88 12.56 1.74
N MET A 255 1.08 11.90 2.57
CA MET A 255 0.09 12.57 3.41
C MET A 255 0.70 13.06 4.72
N SER A 256 0.21 14.22 5.17
CA SER A 256 0.62 14.90 6.39
C SER A 256 -0.57 15.52 7.09
N VAL A 257 -0.42 15.78 8.39
CA VAL A 257 -1.40 16.49 9.21
C VAL A 257 -0.71 17.66 9.91
N ASN A 258 -1.39 18.81 9.92
CA ASN A 258 -0.91 20.04 10.56
C ASN A 258 -2.07 20.72 11.33
N LYS A 259 -1.72 21.59 12.29
CA LYS A 259 -2.70 22.43 12.99
C LYS A 259 -3.30 23.44 12.01
N LEU A 260 -4.58 23.77 12.16
CA LEU A 260 -5.27 24.69 11.24
C LEU A 260 -4.65 26.11 11.23
N ASN A 261 -4.07 26.55 12.35
CA ASN A 261 -3.54 27.91 12.53
C ASN A 261 -2.03 28.06 12.28
N SER A 262 -1.32 26.99 11.93
CA SER A 262 0.11 27.07 11.58
C SER A 262 0.26 27.41 10.10
N ASP A 263 0.87 28.56 9.77
CA ASP A 263 1.40 28.99 8.46
C ASP A 263 0.77 28.32 7.23
N THR A 264 -0.56 28.33 7.11
CA THR A 264 -1.27 27.80 5.93
C THR A 264 -1.67 28.99 5.07
N PRO A 265 -0.79 29.49 4.18
CA PRO A 265 -1.13 30.61 3.32
C PRO A 265 -2.26 30.17 2.38
N SER A 266 -3.43 30.80 2.52
CA SER A 266 -4.52 30.84 1.53
C SER A 266 -4.79 29.51 0.79
N HIS A 267 -4.77 28.38 1.49
CA HIS A 267 -5.12 27.09 0.91
C HIS A 267 -6.63 26.98 0.79
N ARG A 268 -7.14 26.65 -0.40
CA ARG A 268 -8.53 26.23 -0.54
C ARG A 268 -8.66 24.87 0.15
N ILE A 269 -9.39 24.85 1.26
CA ILE A 269 -9.71 23.62 1.98
C ILE A 269 -10.90 22.98 1.28
N LEU A 270 -10.77 21.70 0.90
CA LEU A 270 -11.87 20.89 0.41
C LEU A 270 -12.25 19.88 1.50
N GLU A 271 -13.53 19.59 1.55
CA GLU A 271 -14.08 18.55 2.41
C GLU A 271 -14.08 17.22 1.66
N THR A 272 -13.51 16.19 2.29
CA THR A 272 -13.54 14.82 1.78
C THR A 272 -14.32 13.95 2.75
N CYS A 273 -15.21 13.12 2.20
CA CYS A 273 -16.05 12.20 2.99
C CYS A 273 -15.19 11.23 3.80
N LEU A 274 -15.50 11.10 5.09
CA LEU A 274 -14.86 10.17 6.01
C LEU A 274 -15.78 8.99 6.28
N ILE A 275 -15.28 7.78 6.09
CA ILE A 275 -15.90 6.53 6.51
C ILE A 275 -15.33 6.17 7.87
N PRO A 276 -16.08 6.32 8.98
CA PRO A 276 -15.57 6.09 10.32
C PRO A 276 -15.40 4.60 10.62
N HIS A 277 -14.54 4.28 11.60
CA HIS A 277 -14.28 2.90 12.02
C HIS A 277 -15.55 2.15 12.42
N GLU A 278 -16.48 2.79 13.12
CA GLU A 278 -17.73 2.20 13.57
C GLU A 278 -18.61 1.75 12.39
N PHE A 279 -18.61 2.54 11.30
CA PHE A 279 -19.30 2.16 10.07
C PHE A 279 -18.63 0.96 9.43
N ILE A 280 -17.29 0.92 9.40
CA ILE A 280 -16.55 -0.21 8.82
C ILE A 280 -16.86 -1.51 9.58
N ALA A 281 -16.82 -1.47 10.91
CA ALA A 281 -17.10 -2.60 11.77
C ALA A 281 -18.53 -3.14 11.57
N GLN A 282 -19.52 -2.25 11.51
CA GLN A 282 -20.93 -2.65 11.33
C GLN A 282 -21.22 -3.15 9.91
N ARG A 283 -20.75 -2.43 8.88
CA ARG A 283 -21.11 -2.70 7.48
C ARG A 283 -20.36 -3.90 6.90
N PHE A 284 -19.10 -4.08 7.29
CA PHE A 284 -18.23 -5.11 6.72
C PHE A 284 -17.93 -6.27 7.67
N ASP A 285 -18.40 -6.22 8.92
CA ASP A 285 -18.09 -7.20 9.98
C ASP A 285 -16.57 -7.33 10.21
N VAL A 286 -15.86 -6.19 10.16
CA VAL A 286 -14.40 -6.09 10.32
C VAL A 286 -14.04 -5.21 11.51
N ASP A 287 -13.64 -5.85 12.62
CA ASP A 287 -13.16 -5.18 13.83
C ASP A 287 -11.67 -5.46 14.07
N PHE A 288 -10.84 -4.67 13.39
CA PHE A 288 -9.39 -4.71 13.60
C PHE A 288 -9.00 -4.31 15.03
N TYR A 289 -9.74 -3.43 15.71
CA TYR A 289 -9.38 -2.98 17.05
C TYR A 289 -9.39 -4.14 18.04
N SER A 290 -10.48 -4.90 18.08
CA SER A 290 -10.63 -6.05 18.97
C SER A 290 -9.64 -7.16 18.65
N TYR A 291 -9.41 -7.44 17.36
CA TYR A 291 -8.43 -8.43 16.94
C TYR A 291 -7.01 -8.06 17.41
N ILE A 292 -6.59 -6.82 17.18
CA ILE A 292 -5.24 -6.36 17.55
C ILE A 292 -5.08 -6.29 19.06
N LYS A 293 -6.13 -5.97 19.82
CA LYS A 293 -6.10 -6.04 21.28
C LYS A 293 -5.79 -7.46 21.78
N ARG A 294 -6.36 -8.50 21.15
CA ARG A 294 -6.02 -9.91 21.47
C ARG A 294 -4.59 -10.26 21.05
N LEU A 295 -4.17 -9.82 19.87
CA LEU A 295 -2.78 -9.99 19.40
C LEU A 295 -1.76 -9.39 20.39
N MET A 296 -2.05 -8.20 20.93
CA MET A 296 -1.22 -7.57 21.95
C MET A 296 -1.21 -8.33 23.27
N ASN A 297 -2.33 -8.92 23.68
CA ASN A 297 -2.39 -9.78 24.87
C ASN A 297 -1.53 -11.03 24.70
N LEU A 298 -1.58 -11.68 23.52
CA LEU A 298 -0.67 -12.78 23.19
C LEU A 298 0.79 -12.31 23.22
N ASN A 299 1.13 -11.16 22.63
CA ASN A 299 2.50 -10.63 22.69
C ASN A 299 2.97 -10.38 24.15
N ARG A 300 2.08 -9.91 25.03
CA ARG A 300 2.36 -9.76 26.47
C ARG A 300 2.58 -11.11 27.14
N LEU A 301 1.76 -12.11 26.84
CA LEU A 301 1.94 -13.48 27.33
C LEU A 301 3.30 -14.05 26.91
N LEU A 302 3.63 -13.97 25.61
CA LEU A 302 4.93 -14.40 25.07
C LEU A 302 6.09 -13.68 25.78
N THR A 303 5.96 -12.39 26.07
CA THR A 303 6.97 -11.62 26.81
C THR A 303 7.15 -12.13 28.24
N LYS A 304 6.06 -12.40 28.96
CA LYS A 304 6.10 -13.00 30.31
C LYS A 304 6.77 -14.38 30.29
N LYS A 305 6.41 -15.22 29.31
CA LYS A 305 6.99 -16.56 29.13
C LYS A 305 8.48 -16.51 28.80
N ILE A 306 8.95 -15.56 28.00
CA ILE A 306 10.39 -15.34 27.78
C ILE A 306 11.12 -15.07 29.09
N ILE A 307 10.58 -14.20 29.96
CA ILE A 307 11.19 -13.88 31.26
C ILE A 307 11.24 -15.14 32.13
N LEU A 308 10.13 -15.89 32.20
CA LEU A 308 10.03 -17.15 32.94
C LEU A 308 11.07 -18.18 32.45
N TYR A 309 11.12 -18.47 31.15
CA TYR A 309 12.06 -19.45 30.60
C TYR A 309 13.53 -18.99 30.70
N LYS A 310 13.80 -17.67 30.64
CA LYS A 310 15.15 -17.12 30.93
C LYS A 310 15.53 -17.34 32.40
N LYS A 311 14.60 -17.20 33.35
CA LYS A 311 14.82 -17.48 34.77
C LYS A 311 15.09 -18.98 34.99
N ASN A 312 14.22 -19.85 34.48
CA ASN A 312 14.36 -21.31 34.58
C ASN A 312 15.71 -21.75 33.99
N ARG A 313 16.09 -21.25 32.82
CA ARG A 313 17.39 -21.54 32.20
C ARG A 313 18.55 -21.14 33.11
N ARG A 314 18.51 -19.97 33.75
CA ARG A 314 19.56 -19.51 34.66
C ARG A 314 19.65 -20.40 35.89
N GLU A 315 18.53 -20.82 36.46
CA GLU A 315 18.48 -21.72 37.61
C GLU A 315 19.05 -23.09 37.28
N GLU A 316 18.70 -23.66 36.12
CA GLU A 316 19.27 -24.93 35.66
C GLU A 316 20.78 -24.86 35.42
N ILE A 317 21.28 -23.75 34.85
CA ILE A 317 22.73 -23.54 34.72
C ILE A 317 23.40 -23.39 36.09
N LYS A 318 22.74 -22.77 37.07
CA LYS A 318 23.26 -22.64 38.44
C LYS A 318 23.34 -23.99 39.17
N LYS A 319 22.45 -24.94 38.88
CA LYS A 319 22.51 -26.30 39.44
C LYS A 319 23.73 -27.10 38.97
N LEU A 320 24.35 -26.71 37.85
CA LEU A 320 25.56 -27.36 37.34
C LEU A 320 26.78 -27.05 38.21
N SER A 321 27.65 -28.04 38.37
CA SER A 321 28.97 -27.89 38.98
C SER A 321 29.86 -26.93 38.16
N ILE A 322 30.93 -26.40 38.75
CA ILE A 322 31.83 -25.46 38.07
C ILE A 322 32.43 -26.09 36.79
N SER A 323 32.88 -27.35 36.87
CA SER A 323 33.41 -28.08 35.71
C SER A 323 32.35 -28.29 34.61
N ASP A 324 31.11 -28.61 35.00
CA ASP A 324 30.00 -28.76 34.04
C ASP A 324 29.59 -27.44 33.38
N ARG A 325 29.67 -26.30 34.08
CA ARG A 325 29.40 -24.99 33.48
C ARG A 325 30.45 -24.61 32.44
N ILE A 326 31.72 -24.90 32.70
CA ILE A 326 32.82 -24.69 31.74
C ILE A 326 32.60 -25.59 30.52
N ARG A 327 32.35 -26.88 30.74
CA ARG A 327 32.03 -27.84 29.68
C ARG A 327 30.83 -27.41 28.83
N PHE A 328 29.75 -26.97 29.48
CA PHE A 328 28.57 -26.46 28.79
C PHE A 328 28.90 -25.25 27.89
N ARG A 329 29.70 -24.29 28.36
CA ARG A 329 30.11 -23.13 27.54
C ARG A 329 30.96 -23.55 26.33
N ILE A 330 31.89 -24.49 26.50
CA ILE A 330 32.71 -25.03 25.40
C ILE A 330 31.83 -25.74 24.37
N GLU A 331 30.86 -26.53 24.83
CA GLU A 331 29.89 -27.22 23.95
C GLU A 331 28.96 -26.22 23.22
N GLN A 332 28.63 -25.06 23.82
CA GLN A 332 27.85 -24.02 23.13
C GLN A 332 28.62 -23.30 22.01
N LEU A 333 29.95 -23.20 22.11
CA LEU A 333 30.79 -22.51 21.12
C LEU A 333 31.04 -23.35 19.85
N ASN A 334 30.80 -24.66 19.92
CA ASN A 334 30.96 -25.57 18.79
C ASN A 334 29.60 -25.98 18.20
N PRO A 335 29.09 -25.26 17.18
CA PRO A 335 27.76 -25.53 16.60
C PRO A 335 27.64 -26.92 15.94
N ILE A 336 28.75 -27.61 15.70
CA ILE A 336 28.83 -28.92 15.04
C ILE A 336 28.62 -30.08 16.03
N LYS A 337 28.94 -29.91 17.32
CA LYS A 337 28.78 -30.98 18.33
C LYS A 337 27.42 -30.86 19.00
N THR A 338 26.66 -31.95 18.99
CA THR A 338 25.44 -32.06 19.80
C THR A 338 25.79 -31.97 21.28
N LEU A 339 25.22 -30.97 21.98
CA LEU A 339 25.26 -30.86 23.44
C LEU A 339 25.00 -32.22 24.10
N SER A 340 25.80 -32.53 25.12
CA SER A 340 25.66 -33.75 25.91
C SER A 340 24.22 -33.96 26.42
N PRO A 341 23.72 -35.22 26.54
CA PRO A 341 22.41 -35.53 27.12
C PRO A 341 22.18 -34.89 28.48
N LYS A 342 23.26 -34.67 29.25
CA LYS A 342 23.26 -33.99 30.55
C LYS A 342 22.73 -32.54 30.48
N PHE A 343 22.83 -31.88 29.32
CA PHE A 343 22.36 -30.51 29.10
C PHE A 343 21.08 -30.44 28.26
N SER A 344 20.40 -31.58 28.04
CA SER A 344 19.21 -31.70 27.19
C SER A 344 18.07 -30.77 27.62
N TYR A 345 17.82 -30.60 28.92
CA TYR A 345 16.78 -29.70 29.42
C TYR A 345 17.12 -28.22 29.16
N ILE A 346 18.37 -27.80 29.37
CA ILE A 346 18.84 -26.45 29.03
C ILE A 346 18.72 -26.20 27.51
N LYS A 347 19.01 -27.21 26.69
CA LYS A 347 18.82 -27.16 25.23
C LYS A 347 17.34 -26.99 24.86
N LYS A 348 16.42 -27.73 25.51
CA LYS A 348 14.96 -27.58 25.33
C LYS A 348 14.51 -26.17 25.69
N LEU A 349 14.99 -25.60 26.80
CA LEU A 349 14.70 -24.22 27.20
C LEU A 349 15.20 -23.20 26.16
N ASN A 350 16.40 -23.39 25.61
CA ASN A 350 16.91 -22.52 24.54
C ASN A 350 16.05 -22.59 23.26
N LYS A 351 15.67 -23.79 22.83
CA LYS A 351 14.77 -23.99 21.67
C LYS A 351 13.42 -23.31 21.91
N THR A 352 12.86 -23.50 23.11
CA THR A 352 11.59 -22.87 23.53
C THR A 352 11.68 -21.34 23.49
N LEU A 353 12.74 -20.77 24.06
CA LEU A 353 12.99 -19.32 24.02
C LEU A 353 13.08 -18.78 22.59
N ASN A 354 13.85 -19.45 21.73
CA ASN A 354 14.02 -19.05 20.34
C ASN A 354 12.69 -19.11 19.56
N LEU A 355 11.86 -20.14 19.79
CA LEU A 355 10.54 -20.24 19.16
C LEU A 355 9.62 -19.11 19.62
N ILE A 356 9.56 -18.82 20.92
CA ILE A 356 8.73 -17.74 21.46
C ILE A 356 9.18 -16.37 20.92
N GLU A 357 10.50 -16.13 20.82
CA GLU A 357 11.04 -14.90 20.24
C GLU A 357 10.66 -14.76 18.75
N ARG A 358 10.70 -15.84 17.96
CA ARG A 358 10.24 -15.85 16.56
C ARG A 358 8.74 -15.62 16.43
N LEU A 359 7.93 -16.24 17.29
CA LEU A 359 6.48 -16.03 17.30
C LEU A 359 6.16 -14.56 17.52
N ARG A 360 6.83 -13.90 18.49
CA ARG A 360 6.65 -12.46 18.74
C ARG A 360 6.95 -11.60 17.53
N GLU A 361 8.00 -11.91 16.78
CA GLU A 361 8.33 -11.20 15.54
C GLU A 361 7.22 -11.39 14.48
N PHE A 362 6.80 -12.64 14.27
CA PHE A 362 5.81 -13.01 13.24
C PHE A 362 4.43 -12.37 13.45
N LEU A 363 4.04 -12.09 14.71
CA LEU A 363 2.79 -11.37 15.01
C LEU A 363 2.70 -10.00 14.31
N TRP A 364 3.84 -9.36 14.02
CA TRP A 364 3.87 -8.00 13.48
C TRP A 364 4.32 -7.93 12.03
N THR A 365 5.13 -8.91 11.59
CA THR A 365 5.81 -8.89 10.28
C THR A 365 5.09 -9.71 9.21
N THR A 366 4.10 -10.52 9.59
CA THR A 366 3.28 -11.27 8.63
C THR A 366 1.98 -10.52 8.31
N PRO A 367 1.45 -10.62 7.07
CA PRO A 367 0.15 -10.05 6.73
C PRO A 367 -0.97 -10.61 7.60
N LEU A 368 -1.92 -9.77 8.01
CA LEU A 368 -3.00 -10.16 8.92
C LEU A 368 -3.82 -11.36 8.43
N PHE A 369 -4.11 -11.43 7.12
CA PHE A 369 -4.86 -12.55 6.56
C PHE A 369 -4.15 -13.89 6.80
N THR A 370 -2.81 -13.92 6.90
CA THR A 370 -2.05 -15.16 7.10
C THR A 370 -2.23 -15.80 8.49
N HIS A 371 -2.87 -15.08 9.40
CA HIS A 371 -3.17 -15.59 10.74
C HIS A 371 -4.40 -16.52 10.74
N THR A 372 -5.13 -16.67 9.64
CA THR A 372 -6.21 -17.67 9.47
C THR A 372 -5.70 -19.02 8.94
N ILE A 373 -6.57 -20.04 8.91
CA ILE A 373 -6.41 -21.31 8.19
C ILE A 373 -6.29 -21.05 6.68
N HIS A 374 -5.32 -21.68 6.02
CA HIS A 374 -5.14 -21.60 4.56
C HIS A 374 -5.07 -22.98 3.93
N SER A 375 -5.70 -23.13 2.75
CA SER A 375 -5.33 -24.16 1.78
C SER A 375 -4.45 -23.48 0.72
N PRO A 376 -3.18 -23.89 0.55
CA PRO A 376 -2.30 -23.34 -0.48
C PRO A 376 -2.70 -23.85 -1.88
N THR A 377 -3.81 -23.36 -2.44
CA THR A 377 -3.93 -23.44 -3.90
C THR A 377 -2.83 -22.57 -4.52
N ASN A 378 -1.98 -23.22 -5.32
CA ASN A 378 -0.62 -22.86 -5.77
C ASN A 378 -0.42 -21.54 -6.56
N ARG A 379 -1.29 -20.53 -6.41
CA ARG A 379 -1.20 -19.23 -7.10
C ARG A 379 -0.92 -18.02 -6.18
N GLU A 380 -1.19 -18.08 -4.87
CA GLU A 380 -1.22 -16.86 -4.04
C GLU A 380 0.06 -16.57 -3.21
N LEU A 381 0.93 -17.56 -3.02
CA LEU A 381 2.14 -17.46 -2.18
C LEU A 381 3.41 -16.97 -2.91
N LYS A 382 3.28 -16.20 -4.00
CA LYS A 382 4.41 -15.33 -4.46
C LYS A 382 4.44 -14.03 -3.64
N HIS A 383 4.56 -14.14 -2.31
CA HIS A 383 4.87 -12.99 -1.46
C HIS A 383 6.37 -12.93 -1.22
N LYS A 384 7.02 -11.89 -1.77
CA LYS A 384 8.43 -11.51 -1.57
C LYS A 384 8.75 -11.03 -0.13
N LEU A 385 8.09 -11.54 0.90
CA LEU A 385 8.29 -11.10 2.29
C LEU A 385 9.36 -11.88 3.05
N LEU A 386 10.00 -12.85 2.38
CA LEU A 386 11.02 -13.69 2.98
C LEU A 386 12.16 -13.78 1.98
N ASN A 387 13.36 -13.39 2.40
CA ASN A 387 14.57 -13.54 1.61
C ASN A 387 14.68 -15.02 1.17
N PRO A 388 14.76 -15.36 -0.13
CA PRO A 388 14.82 -16.75 -0.58
C PRO A 388 15.95 -17.52 0.11
N ALA A 389 17.08 -16.84 0.34
CA ALA A 389 18.26 -17.40 1.00
C ALA A 389 18.10 -17.77 2.49
N LYS A 390 16.94 -17.55 3.13
CA LYS A 390 16.67 -18.05 4.49
C LYS A 390 15.43 -18.93 4.62
N ILE A 391 14.63 -19.08 3.55
CA ILE A 391 13.36 -19.84 3.56
C ILE A 391 13.18 -20.71 2.30
N GLU A 392 14.26 -20.95 1.56
CA GLU A 392 14.48 -22.27 0.96
C GLU A 392 14.77 -23.20 2.15
N GLU A 393 13.92 -24.14 2.58
CA GLU A 393 13.13 -25.12 1.83
C GLU A 393 11.78 -25.40 2.55
N ASP A 394 10.79 -25.83 1.76
CA ASP A 394 9.54 -26.49 2.13
C ASP A 394 8.59 -25.74 3.07
N PHE A 395 7.84 -24.79 2.47
CA PHE A 395 6.48 -24.61 2.93
C PHE A 395 5.63 -25.81 2.50
N ASP A 396 5.24 -26.66 3.46
CA ASP A 396 4.24 -27.70 3.26
C ASP A 396 2.96 -27.09 2.66
N GLN A 397 2.71 -27.40 1.39
CA GLN A 397 1.66 -26.79 0.57
C GLN A 397 0.27 -27.36 0.88
N GLU A 398 0.15 -28.22 1.90
CA GLU A 398 -1.12 -28.87 2.28
C GLU A 398 -1.61 -28.50 3.70
N SER A 399 -0.88 -27.68 4.45
CA SER A 399 -1.22 -27.40 5.85
C SER A 399 -2.43 -26.47 6.01
N THR A 400 -3.48 -26.94 6.67
CA THR A 400 -4.67 -26.20 7.11
C THR A 400 -4.45 -25.31 8.35
N ASP A 401 -3.21 -25.05 8.74
CA ASP A 401 -2.90 -24.24 9.91
C ASP A 401 -2.60 -22.77 9.59
N SER A 402 -2.75 -21.90 10.60
CA SER A 402 -2.28 -20.52 10.53
C SER A 402 -0.76 -20.44 10.41
N ILE A 403 -0.24 -19.31 9.91
CA ILE A 403 1.22 -19.11 9.80
C ILE A 403 1.95 -19.28 11.15
N LEU A 404 1.31 -18.93 12.25
CA LEU A 404 1.85 -19.04 13.61
C LEU A 404 1.92 -20.51 14.07
N LEU A 405 0.88 -21.30 13.85
CA LEU A 405 0.88 -22.73 14.18
C LEU A 405 1.83 -23.52 13.27
N ASN A 406 1.89 -23.16 11.99
CA ASN A 406 2.87 -23.71 11.04
C ASN A 406 4.32 -23.44 11.47
N LEU A 407 4.59 -22.23 11.98
CA LEU A 407 5.91 -21.91 12.53
C LEU A 407 6.27 -22.83 13.70
N VAL A 408 5.33 -23.11 14.61
CA VAL A 408 5.53 -24.05 15.72
C VAL A 408 5.87 -25.44 15.20
N LYS A 409 4.98 -26.04 14.39
CA LYS A 409 5.14 -27.42 13.88
C LYS A 409 6.46 -27.63 13.14
N ARG A 410 6.86 -26.65 12.32
CA ARG A 410 8.14 -26.73 11.60
C ARG A 410 9.34 -26.55 12.48
N TYR A 411 9.26 -25.66 13.46
CA TYR A 411 10.35 -25.47 14.39
C TYR A 411 10.56 -26.72 15.26
N GLU A 412 9.48 -27.37 15.69
CA GLU A 412 9.50 -28.68 16.35
C GLU A 412 10.17 -29.75 15.49
N LYS A 413 9.73 -29.91 14.22
CA LYS A 413 10.33 -30.87 13.27
C LYS A 413 11.81 -30.58 13.00
N LYS A 414 12.16 -29.32 12.72
CA LYS A 414 13.53 -28.91 12.37
C LYS A 414 14.50 -29.04 13.54
N GLN A 415 14.03 -28.79 14.76
CA GLN A 415 14.88 -28.83 15.94
C GLN A 415 14.79 -30.14 16.69
N ASP A 416 13.94 -31.09 16.28
CA ASP A 416 13.67 -32.34 16.97
C ASP A 416 13.39 -32.08 18.47
N PHE A 417 12.27 -31.41 18.74
CA PHE A 417 11.72 -31.22 20.09
C PHE A 417 10.23 -30.91 20.03
N LYS A 418 9.54 -31.09 21.16
CA LYS A 418 8.14 -30.71 21.34
C LYS A 418 8.02 -29.42 22.15
N PHE A 419 7.21 -28.49 21.67
CA PHE A 419 6.88 -27.24 22.33
C PHE A 419 5.74 -27.47 23.34
N GLU A 420 6.08 -27.43 24.62
CA GLU A 420 5.17 -27.76 25.73
C GLU A 420 4.74 -26.49 26.48
N ASP A 421 4.02 -25.60 25.79
CA ASP A 421 3.32 -24.47 26.43
C ASP A 421 1.87 -24.38 25.92
N PRO A 422 0.93 -25.12 26.54
CA PRO A 422 -0.45 -25.21 26.06
C PRO A 422 -1.17 -23.86 26.09
N GLU A 423 -0.82 -22.98 27.03
CA GLU A 423 -1.40 -21.64 27.15
C GLU A 423 -1.07 -20.79 25.90
N ILE A 424 0.18 -20.83 25.43
CA ILE A 424 0.57 -20.13 24.20
C ILE A 424 -0.17 -20.71 22.99
N ILE A 425 -0.25 -22.04 22.88
CA ILE A 425 -0.90 -22.70 21.75
C ILE A 425 -2.39 -22.37 21.69
N GLU A 426 -3.07 -22.35 22.82
CA GLU A 426 -4.49 -22.03 22.90
C GLU A 426 -4.76 -20.58 22.49
N GLU A 427 -3.94 -19.63 22.96
CA GLU A 427 -4.07 -18.23 22.55
C GLU A 427 -3.80 -18.03 21.05
N ILE A 428 -2.86 -18.78 20.45
CA ILE A 428 -2.63 -18.76 19.00
C ILE A 428 -3.87 -19.29 18.24
N LYS A 429 -4.51 -20.36 18.72
CA LYS A 429 -5.75 -20.89 18.12
C LYS A 429 -6.90 -19.90 18.23
N ASN A 430 -7.08 -19.29 19.40
CA ASN A 430 -8.09 -18.25 19.62
C ASN A 430 -7.89 -17.05 18.67
N LEU A 431 -6.64 -16.64 18.46
CA LEU A 431 -6.30 -15.56 17.52
C LEU A 431 -6.62 -15.97 16.06
N ARG A 432 -6.26 -17.21 15.69
CA ARG A 432 -6.58 -17.79 14.38
C ARG A 432 -8.08 -17.78 14.12
N ASP A 433 -8.89 -18.25 15.06
CA ASP A 433 -10.33 -18.41 14.87
C ASP A 433 -11.03 -17.05 14.74
N LEU A 434 -10.55 -16.04 15.49
CA LEU A 434 -11.04 -14.67 15.35
C LEU A 434 -10.70 -14.08 13.96
N MET A 435 -9.46 -14.24 13.49
CA MET A 435 -9.07 -13.80 12.16
C MET A 435 -9.83 -14.56 11.07
N ALA A 436 -10.00 -15.87 11.24
CA ALA A 436 -10.73 -16.72 10.29
C ALA A 436 -12.16 -16.25 10.12
N LYS A 437 -12.85 -15.97 11.23
CA LYS A 437 -14.21 -15.40 11.21
C LYS A 437 -14.24 -14.11 10.40
N MET A 438 -13.40 -13.14 10.79
CA MET A 438 -13.37 -11.81 10.19
C MET A 438 -13.00 -11.84 8.69
N TRP A 439 -11.94 -12.58 8.34
CA TRP A 439 -11.45 -12.69 6.96
C TRP A 439 -12.39 -13.49 6.06
N LEU A 440 -12.92 -14.63 6.53
CA LEU A 440 -13.80 -15.48 5.73
C LEU A 440 -15.11 -14.74 5.41
N TYR A 441 -15.76 -14.12 6.39
CA TYR A 441 -16.98 -13.34 6.14
C TYR A 441 -16.71 -12.19 5.17
N PHE A 442 -15.59 -11.49 5.35
CA PHE A 442 -15.19 -10.42 4.45
C PHE A 442 -14.96 -10.94 3.01
N LYS A 443 -14.23 -12.05 2.87
CA LYS A 443 -13.90 -12.67 1.60
C LYS A 443 -15.17 -13.14 0.85
N GLU A 444 -16.04 -13.86 1.55
CA GLU A 444 -17.23 -14.45 0.95
C GLU A 444 -18.27 -13.39 0.55
N ARG A 445 -18.46 -12.35 1.36
CA ARG A 445 -19.54 -11.36 1.15
C ARG A 445 -19.10 -10.12 0.37
N HIS A 446 -17.94 -9.56 0.71
CA HIS A 446 -17.53 -8.25 0.20
C HIS A 446 -16.52 -8.38 -0.93
N PHE A 447 -15.49 -9.21 -0.74
CA PHE A 447 -14.46 -9.41 -1.75
C PHE A 447 -15.01 -10.05 -3.03
N ARG A 448 -15.76 -11.16 -2.93
CA ARG A 448 -16.41 -11.78 -4.11
C ARG A 448 -17.38 -10.84 -4.81
N TYR A 449 -18.17 -10.07 -4.04
CA TYR A 449 -19.03 -9.04 -4.59
C TYR A 449 -18.24 -8.02 -5.40
N ALA A 450 -17.14 -7.52 -4.85
CA ALA A 450 -16.29 -6.55 -5.53
C ALA A 450 -15.63 -7.11 -6.79
N CYS A 451 -15.18 -8.37 -6.78
CA CYS A 451 -14.64 -9.03 -7.98
C CYS A 451 -15.68 -9.06 -9.11
N ARG A 452 -16.91 -9.53 -8.83
CA ARG A 452 -18.01 -9.53 -9.80
C ARG A 452 -18.32 -8.12 -10.32
N LYS A 453 -18.31 -7.11 -9.45
CA LYS A 453 -18.56 -5.72 -9.84
C LYS A 453 -17.42 -5.10 -10.66
N LEU A 454 -16.18 -5.54 -10.47
CA LEU A 454 -15.06 -5.15 -11.33
C LEU A 454 -15.17 -5.77 -12.72
N GLU A 455 -15.65 -7.01 -12.83
CA GLU A 455 -15.96 -7.64 -14.12
C GLU A 455 -17.07 -6.90 -14.86
N GLU A 456 -18.17 -6.56 -14.16
CA GLU A 456 -19.24 -5.72 -14.73
C GLU A 456 -18.70 -4.37 -15.23
N LEU A 457 -17.81 -3.73 -14.47
CA LEU A 457 -17.17 -2.47 -14.85
C LEU A 457 -16.26 -2.62 -16.07
N ALA A 458 -15.56 -3.75 -16.22
CA ALA A 458 -14.68 -4.03 -17.35
C ALA A 458 -15.43 -4.06 -18.69
N HIS A 459 -16.71 -4.42 -18.66
CA HIS A 459 -17.59 -4.51 -19.82
C HIS A 459 -18.40 -3.23 -20.07
N LEU A 460 -18.24 -2.19 -19.23
CA LEU A 460 -18.98 -0.94 -19.39
C LEU A 460 -18.39 -0.12 -20.56
N PRO A 461 -19.18 0.18 -21.61
CA PRO A 461 -18.67 0.90 -22.77
C PRO A 461 -18.51 2.39 -22.44
N LEU A 462 -17.41 3.01 -22.91
CA LEU A 462 -17.02 4.39 -22.57
C LEU A 462 -18.04 5.46 -23.04
N ASP A 463 -18.80 5.13 -24.09
CA ASP A 463 -19.82 5.94 -24.74
C ASP A 463 -21.22 5.77 -24.13
N ALA A 464 -21.39 4.93 -23.11
CA ALA A 464 -22.66 4.82 -22.40
C ALA A 464 -23.12 6.17 -21.82
N HIS A 465 -24.41 6.50 -22.02
CA HIS A 465 -25.00 7.76 -21.56
C HIS A 465 -24.88 7.96 -20.04
N ASP A 466 -24.97 6.87 -19.26
CA ASP A 466 -24.93 6.85 -17.80
C ASP A 466 -23.57 6.42 -17.22
N TYR A 467 -22.51 6.40 -18.05
CA TYR A 467 -21.17 5.94 -17.67
C TYR A 467 -20.63 6.62 -16.40
N ASP A 468 -20.75 7.94 -16.30
CA ASP A 468 -20.16 8.74 -15.22
C ASP A 468 -20.85 8.46 -13.88
N GLU A 469 -22.18 8.31 -13.90
CA GLU A 469 -23.00 7.98 -12.74
C GLU A 469 -22.73 6.55 -12.27
N LYS A 470 -22.67 5.60 -13.21
CA LYS A 470 -22.32 4.21 -12.93
C LYS A 470 -20.95 4.11 -12.29
N ILE A 471 -19.92 4.74 -12.86
CA ILE A 471 -18.57 4.72 -12.28
C ILE A 471 -18.53 5.35 -10.91
N THR A 472 -19.18 6.50 -10.73
CA THR A 472 -19.27 7.14 -9.42
C THR A 472 -19.87 6.18 -8.40
N THR A 473 -20.91 5.44 -8.77
CA THR A 473 -21.53 4.42 -7.93
C THR A 473 -20.59 3.25 -7.64
N TYR A 474 -19.85 2.76 -8.65
CA TYR A 474 -18.83 1.73 -8.47
C TYR A 474 -17.71 2.18 -7.54
N LEU A 475 -17.18 3.39 -7.73
CA LEU A 475 -16.12 3.95 -6.88
C LEU A 475 -16.57 4.03 -5.43
N ASP A 476 -17.73 4.62 -5.18
CA ASP A 476 -18.23 4.82 -3.82
C ASP A 476 -18.50 3.47 -3.10
N LYS A 477 -18.80 2.38 -3.82
CA LYS A 477 -19.02 1.04 -3.25
C LYS A 477 -17.75 0.19 -3.13
N LEU A 478 -16.86 0.26 -4.11
CA LEU A 478 -15.71 -0.66 -4.24
C LEU A 478 -14.46 -0.16 -3.53
N ILE A 479 -14.24 1.16 -3.50
CA ILE A 479 -13.09 1.75 -2.82
C ILE A 479 -12.95 1.22 -1.38
N PRO A 480 -14.01 1.22 -0.53
CA PRO A 480 -13.85 0.79 0.86
C PRO A 480 -13.50 -0.68 1.00
N ILE A 481 -14.04 -1.54 0.13
CA ILE A 481 -13.74 -2.97 0.11
C ILE A 481 -12.26 -3.18 -0.23
N ILE A 482 -11.75 -2.48 -1.24
CA ILE A 482 -10.34 -2.59 -1.64
C ILE A 482 -9.42 -2.10 -0.51
N SER A 483 -9.77 -0.99 0.16
CA SER A 483 -9.04 -0.48 1.32
C SER A 483 -8.98 -1.46 2.49
N ILE A 484 -10.12 -2.05 2.85
CA ILE A 484 -10.16 -3.02 3.96
C ILE A 484 -9.31 -4.25 3.59
N TYR A 485 -9.44 -4.76 2.36
CA TYR A 485 -8.63 -5.86 1.87
C TYR A 485 -7.13 -5.55 1.95
N GLU A 486 -6.74 -4.33 1.62
CA GLU A 486 -5.35 -3.92 1.66
C GLU A 486 -4.76 -4.01 3.07
N LEU A 487 -5.51 -3.60 4.11
CA LEU A 487 -5.07 -3.77 5.50
C LEU A 487 -4.90 -5.23 5.90
N PHE A 488 -5.78 -6.12 5.45
CA PHE A 488 -5.60 -7.56 5.66
C PHE A 488 -4.28 -8.08 5.05
N ASN A 489 -3.86 -7.51 3.92
CA ASN A 489 -2.71 -7.93 3.14
C ASN A 489 -1.38 -7.28 3.53
N ARG A 490 -1.38 -6.36 4.50
CA ARG A 490 -0.17 -5.69 4.97
C ARG A 490 0.28 -6.19 6.34
N PRO A 491 1.59 -6.32 6.58
CA PRO A 491 2.13 -6.45 7.92
C PRO A 491 1.82 -5.21 8.76
N LEU A 492 1.47 -5.42 10.04
CA LEU A 492 1.25 -4.34 10.99
C LEU A 492 2.49 -3.48 11.17
N ALA A 493 3.68 -4.09 11.13
CA ALA A 493 4.94 -3.39 11.28
C ALA A 493 5.28 -2.46 10.10
N GLU A 494 4.57 -2.56 8.98
CA GLU A 494 4.76 -1.70 7.80
C GLU A 494 3.67 -0.63 7.68
N SER A 495 2.51 -0.83 8.32
CA SER A 495 1.31 -0.05 8.07
C SER A 495 0.74 0.68 9.29
N VAL A 496 0.86 0.12 10.50
CA VAL A 496 0.21 0.65 11.71
C VAL A 496 1.20 0.87 12.85
N TYR A 497 2.12 -0.07 13.07
CA TYR A 497 3.06 -0.10 14.20
C TYR A 497 4.50 -0.28 13.74
N PRO A 498 5.11 0.70 13.06
CA PRO A 498 6.50 0.61 12.61
C PRO A 498 7.50 0.32 13.73
N GLU A 499 7.15 0.65 14.97
CA GLU A 499 7.97 0.52 16.17
C GLU A 499 8.02 -0.93 16.71
N SER A 500 7.14 -1.81 16.25
CA SER A 500 7.06 -3.20 16.72
C SER A 500 8.16 -4.11 16.16
N SER A 501 8.91 -3.66 15.15
CA SER A 501 10.03 -4.39 14.54
C SER A 501 11.34 -3.61 14.70
N PRO A 502 12.44 -4.22 15.18
CA PRO A 502 13.71 -3.54 15.36
C PRO A 502 14.27 -2.97 14.05
N HIS A 503 14.84 -1.76 14.12
CA HIS A 503 15.33 -1.00 12.97
C HIS A 503 16.50 -1.66 12.22
N THR A 504 17.27 -2.53 12.87
CA THR A 504 18.45 -3.21 12.32
C THR A 504 18.11 -4.21 11.20
N ASN A 505 16.88 -4.73 11.15
CA ASN A 505 16.42 -5.64 10.08
C ASN A 505 15.90 -4.91 8.83
N ARG A 506 15.94 -3.57 8.80
CA ARG A 506 15.32 -2.75 7.77
C ARG A 506 16.32 -1.81 7.09
N LEU A 507 17.44 -2.36 6.63
CA LEU A 507 18.49 -1.61 5.91
C LEU A 507 17.89 -0.86 4.70
N GLY A 508 16.88 -1.43 4.03
CA GLY A 508 16.08 -0.77 2.99
C GLY A 508 15.25 0.42 3.50
N ASN A 509 14.61 0.33 4.68
CA ASN A 509 13.86 1.47 5.25
C ASN A 509 14.79 2.52 5.84
N TYR A 510 15.98 2.13 6.32
CA TYR A 510 17.04 3.05 6.72
C TYR A 510 17.57 3.81 5.50
N LEU A 511 17.82 3.12 4.37
CA LEU A 511 18.18 3.76 3.11
C LEU A 511 17.04 4.63 2.57
N ALA A 512 15.79 4.16 2.59
CA ALA A 512 14.63 4.95 2.19
C ALA A 512 14.47 6.18 3.09
N ARG A 513 14.61 6.05 4.42
CA ARG A 513 14.66 7.17 5.38
C ARG A 513 15.84 8.08 5.12
N PHE A 514 17.02 7.57 4.81
CA PHE A 514 18.20 8.37 4.49
C PHE A 514 17.95 9.19 3.22
N PHE A 515 17.52 8.54 2.13
CA PHE A 515 17.19 9.16 0.85
C PHE A 515 15.98 10.11 0.92
N SER A 516 15.08 9.94 1.88
CA SER A 516 13.91 10.81 2.10
C SER A 516 14.03 11.78 3.28
N SER A 517 15.09 11.69 4.08
CA SER A 517 15.30 12.57 5.23
C SER A 517 15.74 13.95 4.78
N LYS A 518 15.60 14.91 5.71
CA LYS A 518 16.22 16.24 5.64
C LYS A 518 17.75 16.19 5.41
N TYR A 519 18.38 15.03 5.58
CA TYR A 519 19.82 14.77 5.39
C TYR A 519 20.19 14.23 4.00
N ASN A 520 19.23 14.03 3.08
CA ASN A 520 19.50 13.93 1.63
C ASN A 520 19.04 15.21 0.91
N PRO A 521 19.81 16.32 1.03
CA PRO A 521 19.44 17.62 0.50
C PRO A 521 19.43 17.67 -1.03
N ILE A 522 19.87 16.62 -1.73
CA ILE A 522 19.92 16.62 -3.19
C ILE A 522 18.60 16.11 -3.76
N GLY A 523 18.08 14.95 -3.35
CA GLY A 523 16.87 14.37 -3.97
C GLY A 523 15.60 15.19 -3.75
N VAL A 524 15.21 15.40 -2.49
CA VAL A 524 13.94 16.05 -2.13
C VAL A 524 13.95 17.55 -2.45
N ASN A 525 15.06 18.26 -2.20
CA ASN A 525 15.13 19.67 -2.55
C ASN A 525 15.17 19.87 -4.06
N LEU A 526 15.87 19.02 -4.81
CA LEU A 526 15.86 19.10 -6.28
C LEU A 526 14.44 18.86 -6.82
N MET A 527 13.70 17.89 -6.27
CA MET A 527 12.29 17.68 -6.61
C MET A 527 11.41 18.89 -6.30
N ASN A 528 11.56 19.48 -5.11
CA ASN A 528 10.84 20.70 -4.73
C ASN A 528 11.20 21.87 -5.65
N VAL A 529 12.48 22.04 -5.98
CA VAL A 529 12.96 23.06 -6.91
C VAL A 529 12.33 22.87 -8.29
N PHE A 530 12.30 21.67 -8.84
CA PHE A 530 11.69 21.44 -10.15
C PHE A 530 10.16 21.58 -10.15
N ASN A 531 9.49 21.12 -9.10
CA ASN A 531 8.06 21.34 -8.91
C ASN A 531 7.74 22.83 -8.86
N ASN A 532 8.54 23.61 -8.13
CA ASN A 532 8.40 25.06 -8.05
C ASN A 532 8.66 25.72 -9.42
N LEU A 533 9.75 25.35 -10.10
CA LEU A 533 10.09 25.91 -11.41
C LEU A 533 8.98 25.71 -12.44
N ALA A 534 8.44 24.49 -12.58
CA ALA A 534 7.38 24.33 -13.55
C ALA A 534 6.05 24.89 -13.07
N PHE A 535 5.76 24.92 -11.76
CA PHE A 535 4.60 25.67 -11.29
C PHE A 535 4.69 27.12 -11.74
N TYR A 536 5.84 27.77 -11.57
CA TYR A 536 6.04 29.14 -12.04
C TYR A 536 5.86 29.25 -13.56
N ASN A 537 6.45 28.36 -14.35
CA ASN A 537 6.29 28.36 -15.80
C ASN A 537 4.83 28.18 -16.26
N TRP A 538 4.13 27.19 -15.69
CA TRP A 538 2.73 26.94 -16.00
C TRP A 538 1.84 28.07 -15.52
N SER A 539 2.11 28.64 -14.34
CA SER A 539 1.38 29.79 -13.82
C SER A 539 1.57 31.03 -14.70
N TYR A 540 2.78 31.27 -15.20
CA TYR A 540 3.07 32.35 -16.15
C TYR A 540 2.27 32.15 -17.43
N PHE A 541 2.32 30.95 -18.01
CA PHE A 541 1.56 30.61 -19.20
C PHE A 541 0.05 30.79 -19.01
N ILE A 542 -0.51 30.27 -17.92
CA ILE A 542 -1.93 30.39 -17.58
C ILE A 542 -2.34 31.85 -17.46
N LYS A 543 -1.56 32.67 -16.74
CA LYS A 543 -1.83 34.12 -16.60
C LYS A 543 -1.75 34.84 -17.94
N LYS A 544 -0.70 34.59 -18.71
CA LYS A 544 -0.47 35.23 -20.02
C LYS A 544 -1.58 34.89 -21.02
N GLN A 545 -1.99 33.62 -21.07
CA GLN A 545 -3.04 33.13 -21.95
C GLN A 545 -4.46 33.31 -21.36
N LYS A 546 -4.59 33.88 -20.16
CA LYS A 546 -5.84 34.06 -19.42
C LYS A 546 -6.68 32.77 -19.35
N LEU A 547 -6.03 31.63 -19.11
CA LEU A 547 -6.71 30.33 -19.10
C LEU A 547 -7.47 30.13 -17.79
N SER A 548 -8.73 29.70 -17.91
CA SER A 548 -9.45 29.11 -16.79
C SER A 548 -8.82 27.75 -16.41
N TYR A 549 -9.17 27.23 -15.24
CA TYR A 549 -8.69 25.91 -14.82
C TYR A 549 -9.12 24.78 -15.78
N SER A 550 -10.37 24.82 -16.25
CA SER A 550 -10.87 23.86 -17.25
C SER A 550 -10.14 24.01 -18.59
N ASN A 551 -9.94 25.25 -19.06
CA ASN A 551 -9.22 25.51 -20.31
C ASN A 551 -7.77 25.03 -20.24
N PHE A 552 -7.11 25.21 -19.09
CA PHE A 552 -5.76 24.70 -18.86
C PHE A 552 -5.73 23.16 -18.90
N PHE A 553 -6.68 22.49 -18.24
CA PHE A 553 -6.78 21.03 -18.29
C PHE A 553 -6.93 20.51 -19.73
N GLU A 554 -7.84 21.11 -20.50
CA GLU A 554 -8.04 20.73 -21.91
C GLU A 554 -6.80 20.98 -22.76
N PHE A 555 -6.16 22.14 -22.58
CA PHE A 555 -4.91 22.48 -23.26
C PHE A 555 -3.85 21.40 -23.01
N VAL A 556 -3.65 21.03 -21.74
CA VAL A 556 -2.65 20.02 -21.38
C VAL A 556 -2.98 18.67 -22.03
N LEU A 557 -4.23 18.21 -22.00
CA LEU A 557 -4.63 16.92 -22.61
C LEU A 557 -4.40 16.87 -24.13
N LYS A 558 -4.54 18.01 -24.81
CA LYS A 558 -4.33 18.14 -26.25
C LYS A 558 -2.85 18.14 -26.65
N LEU A 559 -1.91 18.22 -25.70
CA LEU A 559 -0.49 18.18 -26.02
C LEU A 559 -0.09 16.84 -26.69
N PRO A 560 0.76 16.87 -27.73
CA PRO A 560 1.12 15.68 -28.52
C PRO A 560 1.94 14.65 -27.74
N ILE A 561 2.56 15.06 -26.63
CA ILE A 561 3.35 14.17 -25.77
C ILE A 561 2.52 13.00 -25.20
N TRP A 562 1.20 13.14 -25.14
CA TRP A 562 0.26 12.12 -24.64
C TRP A 562 -0.20 11.16 -25.74
N HIS A 563 0.71 10.74 -26.60
CA HIS A 563 0.41 9.95 -27.79
C HIS A 563 -0.01 8.50 -27.49
N HIS A 564 0.23 7.98 -26.27
CA HIS A 564 -0.22 6.65 -25.89
C HIS A 564 -1.64 6.62 -25.34
N ILE A 565 -2.22 7.77 -24.94
CA ILE A 565 -3.61 7.81 -24.46
C ILE A 565 -4.56 7.65 -25.67
N PRO A 566 -5.46 6.65 -25.67
CA PRO A 566 -6.39 6.42 -26.77
C PRO A 566 -7.28 7.63 -27.10
N PRO A 567 -7.59 7.90 -28.37
CA PRO A 567 -8.44 9.05 -28.77
C PRO A 567 -9.83 9.05 -28.14
N ASN A 568 -10.47 7.88 -28.03
CA ASN A 568 -11.77 7.73 -27.38
C ASN A 568 -11.72 8.10 -25.88
N VAL A 569 -10.64 7.72 -25.18
CA VAL A 569 -10.41 8.11 -23.78
C VAL A 569 -10.18 9.62 -23.65
N LYS A 570 -9.37 10.23 -24.54
CA LYS A 570 -9.18 11.70 -24.56
C LYS A 570 -10.50 12.43 -24.76
N THR A 571 -11.31 11.95 -25.72
CA THR A 571 -12.63 12.53 -26.02
C THR A 571 -13.56 12.44 -24.81
N LYS A 572 -13.60 11.29 -24.14
CA LYS A 572 -14.40 11.10 -22.94
C LYS A 572 -13.99 12.04 -21.80
N VAL A 573 -12.70 12.13 -21.52
CA VAL A 573 -12.16 13.01 -20.48
C VAL A 573 -12.45 14.50 -20.77
N LEU A 574 -12.40 14.92 -22.05
CA LEU A 574 -12.77 16.28 -22.46
C LEU A 574 -14.27 16.55 -22.34
N SER A 575 -15.13 15.58 -22.68
CA SER A 575 -16.59 15.73 -22.60
C SER A 575 -17.13 15.98 -21.17
N HIS A 576 -16.32 15.68 -20.16
CA HIS A 576 -16.65 15.89 -18.75
C HIS A 576 -16.45 17.35 -18.30
N ASN A 577 -15.60 18.12 -19.01
CA ASN A 577 -15.32 19.53 -18.68
C ASN A 577 -16.33 20.51 -19.28
N THR A 578 -17.05 20.10 -20.33
CA THR A 578 -18.05 20.93 -21.02
C THR A 578 -19.47 20.78 -20.48
N LYS A 579 -19.72 19.84 -19.54
CA LYS A 579 -21.04 19.61 -18.90
C LYS A 579 -21.23 20.37 -17.57
N LYS A 580 -20.74 21.60 -17.46
CA LYS A 580 -21.08 22.49 -16.34
C LYS A 580 -21.59 23.82 -16.83
#